data_AF-A0A8H5EWK7-F1
#
_entry.id   AF-A0A8H5EWK7-F1
#
_cell.length_a   1.000
_cell.length_b   1.000
_cell.length_c   1.000
_cell.angle_alpha   90.00
_cell.angle_beta   90.00
_cell.angle_gamma   90.00
#
_symmetry.space_group_name_H-M   'P 1'
#
loop_
_entity.id
_entity.type
_entity.pdbx_description
1 polymer ?
#
loop_
_entity_poly.entity_id
_entity_poly.type
_entity_poly.pdbx_seq_one_letter_code
_entity_poly.pdbx_strand_id
1 'polypeptide(L)'
;MRTGFLVLAAFVASAWANPSFHTMRVHEARSDVPDGFIKKAAAPVDTMLNLRIALKQTDMAGLEQMLFAVSTPGSETYGQHLTKEEVSTTTHHVISLVGINTTFPSGCPFMTSVGATTGVTETAADFSSGGFSNFFGRPSYQASAVSSYLTALGSTNSGKFNTSGRAFPDVSAQGENVEIVVGGQTGLVAGTSCSSPIFASVISLLNDQLLTAGKSPLGFLNPFLYSSAGVAALNDITTGSNPGCNTNGFPAKTGWDPVTGLGTPNFAKLKAAVGL
;
A
#
# COMPACT_ATOMS: atom_id res chain seq x y z
N MET A 1 -46.45 36.51 63.02
CA MET A 1 -45.39 35.58 62.59
C MET A 1 -45.93 34.17 62.63
N ARG A 2 -46.30 33.60 61.49
CA ARG A 2 -46.69 32.19 61.36
C ARG A 2 -45.83 31.59 60.26
N THR A 3 -45.06 30.60 60.67
CA THR A 3 -43.94 29.96 59.99
C THR A 3 -44.47 29.08 58.85
N GLY A 4 -44.08 29.37 57.61
CA GLY A 4 -44.34 28.49 56.46
C GLY A 4 -43.31 27.36 56.44
N PHE A 5 -43.78 26.12 56.52
CA PHE A 5 -42.96 24.92 56.33
C PHE A 5 -42.78 24.67 54.83
N LEU A 6 -41.58 24.93 54.30
CA LEU A 6 -41.16 24.47 52.98
C LEU A 6 -40.59 23.05 53.12
N VAL A 7 -41.33 22.06 52.61
CA VAL A 7 -40.86 20.67 52.48
C VAL A 7 -39.96 20.59 51.25
N LEU A 8 -38.65 20.46 51.48
CA LEU A 8 -37.68 20.20 50.42
C LEU A 8 -37.61 18.69 50.18
N ALA A 9 -38.33 18.19 49.17
CA ALA A 9 -38.19 16.81 48.71
C ALA A 9 -36.90 16.69 47.89
N ALA A 10 -35.85 16.13 48.48
CA ALA A 10 -34.63 15.77 47.76
C ALA A 10 -34.89 14.51 46.91
N PHE A 11 -35.09 14.69 45.61
CA PHE A 11 -34.99 13.59 44.64
C PHE A 11 -33.52 13.19 44.49
N VAL A 12 -33.10 12.14 45.20
CA VAL A 12 -31.86 11.45 44.87
C VAL A 12 -32.15 10.57 43.66
N ALA A 13 -31.88 11.09 42.47
CA ALA A 13 -31.78 10.26 41.27
C ALA A 13 -30.50 9.42 41.40
N SER A 14 -30.62 8.22 41.96
CA SER A 14 -29.58 7.20 41.83
C SER A 14 -29.51 6.79 40.36
N ALA A 15 -28.60 7.40 39.61
CA ALA A 15 -28.23 6.92 38.29
C ALA A 15 -27.42 5.62 38.48
N TRP A 16 -28.10 4.47 38.39
CA TRP A 16 -27.44 3.20 38.23
C TRP A 16 -26.87 3.18 36.81
N ALA A 17 -25.57 3.45 36.67
CA ALA A 17 -24.86 3.16 35.43
C ALA A 17 -24.81 1.63 35.30
N ASN A 18 -25.83 1.04 34.67
CA ASN A 18 -25.77 -0.34 34.23
C ASN A 18 -24.77 -0.39 33.07
N PRO A 19 -23.64 -1.12 33.18
CA PRO A 19 -22.83 -1.39 32.02
C PRO A 19 -23.68 -2.20 31.04
N SER A 20 -24.05 -1.57 29.92
CA SER A 20 -24.64 -2.25 28.79
C SER A 20 -23.62 -3.26 28.28
N PHE A 21 -23.80 -4.54 28.59
CA PHE A 21 -23.02 -5.60 27.96
C PHE A 21 -23.45 -5.69 26.49
N HIS A 22 -22.79 -4.91 25.64
CA HIS A 22 -22.83 -5.16 24.21
C HIS A 22 -22.17 -6.50 23.93
N THR A 23 -22.74 -7.26 22.99
CA THR A 23 -22.15 -8.49 22.46
C THR A 23 -20.86 -8.16 21.72
N MET A 24 -19.76 -8.00 22.45
CA MET A 24 -18.45 -7.73 21.89
C MET A 24 -18.00 -8.98 21.13
N ARG A 25 -17.77 -8.86 19.82
CA ARG A 25 -17.09 -9.89 19.04
C ARG A 25 -15.59 -9.63 19.08
N VAL A 26 -14.83 -10.65 19.43
CA VAL A 26 -13.37 -10.62 19.30
C VAL A 26 -13.03 -10.53 17.82
N HIS A 27 -12.43 -9.41 17.41
CA HIS A 27 -11.96 -9.20 16.03
C HIS A 27 -10.57 -9.78 15.80
N GLU A 28 -9.66 -9.60 16.76
CA GLU A 28 -8.31 -10.14 16.71
C GLU A 28 -7.82 -10.37 18.15
N ALA A 29 -7.12 -11.47 18.37
CA ALA A 29 -6.46 -11.78 19.63
C ALA A 29 -5.14 -12.48 19.30
N ARG A 30 -4.09 -12.15 20.06
CA ARG A 30 -2.83 -12.89 19.99
C ARG A 30 -2.94 -14.04 20.99
N SER A 31 -2.68 -15.26 20.53
CA SER A 31 -2.68 -16.45 21.40
C SER A 31 -1.52 -16.45 22.37
N ASP A 32 -0.41 -15.80 21.98
CA ASP A 32 0.86 -15.85 22.70
C ASP A 32 1.53 -14.47 22.77
N VAL A 33 2.41 -14.33 23.76
CA VAL A 33 3.24 -13.14 23.96
C VAL A 33 4.32 -13.10 22.85
N PRO A 34 4.57 -11.96 22.17
CA PRO A 34 5.54 -11.90 21.08
C PRO A 34 6.96 -12.20 21.54
N ASP A 35 7.79 -12.73 20.63
CA ASP A 35 9.19 -13.04 20.90
C ASP A 35 9.94 -11.80 21.43
N GLY A 36 10.76 -12.00 22.47
CA GLY A 36 11.52 -10.95 23.15
C GLY A 36 10.77 -10.21 24.27
N PHE A 37 9.48 -10.48 24.48
CA PHE A 37 8.73 -9.93 25.61
C PHE A 37 8.80 -10.84 26.83
N ILE A 38 9.18 -10.27 27.96
CA ILE A 38 9.21 -10.94 29.26
C ILE A 38 8.17 -10.33 30.20
N LYS A 39 7.37 -11.16 30.85
CA LYS A 39 6.38 -10.70 31.84
C LYS A 39 7.12 -10.12 33.05
N LYS A 40 7.11 -8.79 33.18
CA LYS A 40 7.72 -8.10 34.33
C LYS A 40 6.75 -7.93 35.49
N ALA A 41 5.58 -7.36 35.24
CA ALA A 41 4.56 -7.08 36.24
C ALA A 41 3.18 -6.87 35.56
N ALA A 42 2.13 -6.74 36.37
CA ALA A 42 0.85 -6.23 35.88
C ALA A 42 1.03 -4.78 35.39
N ALA A 43 0.40 -4.43 34.26
CA ALA A 43 0.38 -3.04 33.80
C ALA A 43 -0.41 -2.18 34.81
N PRO A 44 0.05 -0.95 35.11
CA PRO A 44 -0.71 0.00 35.92
C PRO A 44 -2.12 0.22 35.35
N VAL A 45 -3.13 0.25 36.22
CA VAL A 45 -4.55 0.36 35.84
C VAL A 45 -4.90 1.69 35.16
N ASP A 46 -4.03 2.68 35.30
CA ASP A 46 -4.10 4.02 34.73
C ASP A 46 -3.28 4.16 33.43
N THR A 47 -2.71 3.07 32.92
CA THR A 47 -1.96 3.09 31.66
C THR A 47 -2.90 3.40 30.50
N MET A 48 -2.79 4.61 29.95
CA MET A 48 -3.51 5.00 28.74
C MET A 48 -2.89 4.35 27.51
N LEU A 49 -3.62 3.41 26.91
CA LEU A 49 -3.25 2.81 25.62
C LEU A 49 -3.70 3.71 24.47
N ASN A 50 -2.73 4.32 23.78
CA ASN A 50 -3.00 5.09 22.57
C ASN A 50 -3.14 4.15 21.38
N LEU A 51 -4.37 3.72 21.09
CA LEU A 51 -4.70 2.88 19.95
C LEU A 51 -5.03 3.74 18.72
N ARG A 52 -4.46 3.41 17.56
CA ARG A 52 -4.84 3.99 16.27
C ARG A 52 -5.54 2.90 15.44
N ILE A 53 -6.80 3.13 15.11
CA ILE A 53 -7.60 2.21 14.29
C ILE A 53 -7.79 2.87 12.92
N ALA A 54 -7.32 2.21 11.86
CA ALA A 54 -7.52 2.67 10.48
C ALA A 54 -8.89 2.21 9.96
N LEU A 55 -9.62 3.12 9.29
CA LEU A 55 -10.98 2.91 8.80
C LEU A 55 -11.00 3.03 7.26
N LYS A 56 -11.79 2.19 6.58
CA LYS A 56 -12.06 2.20 5.13
C LYS A 56 -12.61 3.56 4.71
N GLN A 57 -12.02 4.12 3.66
CA GLN A 57 -12.40 5.43 3.11
C GLN A 57 -13.69 5.32 2.27
N THR A 58 -14.58 6.32 2.38
CA THR A 58 -15.92 6.31 1.76
C THR A 58 -15.98 6.91 0.37
N ASP A 59 -15.19 7.94 0.04
CA ASP A 59 -15.21 8.59 -1.28
C ASP A 59 -13.85 8.47 -2.00
N MET A 60 -13.56 7.21 -2.35
CA MET A 60 -12.38 6.88 -3.14
C MET A 60 -12.42 7.47 -4.56
N ALA A 61 -13.61 7.68 -5.11
CA ALA A 61 -13.79 8.23 -6.45
C ALA A 61 -13.45 9.73 -6.50
N GLY A 62 -13.84 10.50 -5.47
CA GLY A 62 -13.43 11.90 -5.32
C GLY A 62 -11.93 12.03 -5.13
N LEU A 63 -11.32 11.19 -4.29
CA LEU A 63 -9.86 11.15 -4.12
C LEU A 63 -9.14 10.81 -5.44
N GLU A 64 -9.66 9.85 -6.20
CA GLU A 64 -9.18 9.48 -7.52
C GLU A 64 -9.17 10.67 -8.48
N GLN A 65 -10.31 11.37 -8.56
CA GLN A 65 -10.47 12.52 -9.43
C GLN A 65 -9.53 13.66 -9.07
N MET A 66 -9.39 13.98 -7.78
CA MET A 66 -8.46 15.00 -7.30
C MET A 66 -7.01 14.64 -7.64
N LEU A 67 -6.62 13.38 -7.43
CA LEU A 67 -5.27 12.96 -7.74
C LEU A 67 -4.97 12.98 -9.24
N PHE A 68 -5.90 12.51 -10.08
CA PHE A 68 -5.75 12.62 -11.53
C PHE A 68 -5.61 14.07 -11.98
N ALA A 69 -6.38 14.98 -11.38
CA ALA A 69 -6.30 16.40 -11.71
C ALA A 69 -4.91 16.98 -11.38
N VAL A 70 -4.31 16.66 -10.23
CA VAL A 70 -2.98 17.20 -9.90
C VAL A 70 -1.82 16.47 -10.59
N SER A 71 -2.04 15.25 -11.09
CA SER A 71 -0.96 14.39 -11.62
C SER A 71 -0.95 14.22 -13.14
N THR A 72 -1.99 14.68 -13.84
CA THR A 72 -2.12 14.53 -15.31
C THR A 72 -1.65 15.80 -16.02
N PRO A 73 -0.59 15.75 -16.87
CA PRO A 73 -0.18 16.89 -17.67
C PRO A 73 -1.33 17.42 -18.53
N GLY A 74 -1.56 18.74 -18.50
CA GLY A 74 -2.65 19.41 -19.21
C GLY A 74 -3.93 19.61 -18.38
N SER A 75 -3.99 19.09 -17.15
CA SER A 75 -4.99 19.50 -16.16
C SER A 75 -4.69 20.89 -15.61
N GLU A 76 -5.72 21.67 -15.27
CA GLU A 76 -5.59 23.01 -14.67
C GLU A 76 -4.83 23.00 -13.34
N THR A 77 -4.94 21.91 -12.58
CA THR A 77 -4.28 21.76 -11.26
C THR A 77 -3.00 20.93 -11.32
N TYR A 78 -2.50 20.64 -12.53
CA TYR A 78 -1.30 19.83 -12.71
C TYR A 78 -0.09 20.42 -11.95
N GLY A 79 0.57 19.59 -11.15
CA GLY A 79 1.73 19.97 -10.35
C GLY A 79 1.41 20.70 -9.03
N GLN A 80 0.13 20.87 -8.68
CA GLN A 80 -0.27 21.41 -7.38
C GLN A 80 -0.23 20.32 -6.28
N HIS A 81 -0.05 20.74 -5.03
CA HIS A 81 -0.03 19.86 -3.87
C HIS A 81 -1.32 20.01 -3.06
N LEU A 82 -1.91 18.88 -2.64
CA LEU A 82 -3.08 18.87 -1.76
C LEU A 82 -2.64 19.02 -0.30
N THR A 83 -3.34 19.87 0.44
CA THR A 83 -3.25 19.96 1.91
C THR A 83 -3.89 18.76 2.58
N LYS A 84 -3.55 18.53 3.84
CA LYS A 84 -4.12 17.42 4.62
C LYS A 84 -5.63 17.56 4.78
N GLU A 85 -6.12 18.79 4.90
CA GLU A 85 -7.52 19.14 5.06
C GLU A 85 -8.32 18.80 3.78
N GLU A 86 -7.78 19.10 2.60
CA GLU A 86 -8.38 18.79 1.30
C GLU A 86 -8.48 17.27 1.04
N VAL A 87 -7.51 16.49 1.50
CA VAL A 87 -7.54 15.02 1.44
C VAL A 87 -8.51 14.44 2.47
N SER A 88 -8.65 15.09 3.63
CA SER A 88 -9.54 14.63 4.70
C SER A 88 -11.03 14.85 4.37
N THR A 89 -11.37 15.83 3.55
CA THR A 89 -12.76 16.10 3.15
C THR A 89 -13.36 15.00 2.25
N THR A 90 -12.53 14.33 1.45
CA THR A 90 -12.94 13.23 0.54
C THR A 90 -12.84 11.85 1.18
N THR A 91 -12.33 11.72 2.41
CA THR A 91 -12.08 10.40 3.02
C THR A 91 -12.71 10.31 4.41
N HIS A 92 -14.01 10.02 4.47
CA HIS A 92 -14.67 9.67 5.74
C HIS A 92 -14.57 8.17 6.03
N HIS A 93 -14.67 7.83 7.32
CA HIS A 93 -14.22 6.58 7.90
C HIS A 93 -15.35 5.53 8.11
N VAL A 94 -15.17 4.28 7.66
CA VAL A 94 -16.03 3.11 8.01
C VAL A 94 -15.19 1.83 8.22
N ILE A 95 -15.58 0.92 9.13
CA ILE A 95 -14.80 -0.29 9.50
C ILE A 95 -14.87 -1.37 8.40
N SER A 96 -13.73 -2.01 8.05
CA SER A 96 -13.68 -3.32 7.39
C SER A 96 -12.30 -3.98 7.56
N LEU A 97 -12.25 -5.18 8.17
CA LEU A 97 -11.04 -5.98 8.40
C LEU A 97 -11.32 -7.45 8.09
N VAL A 98 -10.87 -7.98 6.94
CA VAL A 98 -10.43 -9.39 6.74
C VAL A 98 -9.59 -9.47 5.44
N GLY A 99 -8.41 -10.13 5.50
CA GLY A 99 -7.64 -10.62 4.34
C GLY A 99 -6.14 -10.27 4.41
N ILE A 100 -5.28 -11.00 3.67
CA ILE A 100 -3.81 -10.80 3.61
C ILE A 100 -3.46 -9.32 3.72
N ASN A 101 -2.67 -8.95 4.74
CA ASN A 101 -2.36 -7.57 5.08
C ASN A 101 -1.60 -6.89 3.94
N THR A 102 -2.32 -6.11 3.14
CA THR A 102 -1.69 -5.24 2.14
C THR A 102 -1.07 -4.04 2.83
N THR A 103 0.20 -3.80 2.58
CA THR A 103 0.94 -2.64 3.08
C THR A 103 0.40 -1.36 2.45
N PHE A 104 0.03 -0.40 3.30
CA PHE A 104 -0.19 0.99 2.88
C PHE A 104 1.16 1.73 2.96
N PRO A 105 1.54 2.57 1.97
CA PRO A 105 0.74 3.06 0.85
C PRO A 105 0.76 2.18 -0.42
N SER A 106 1.50 1.07 -0.46
CA SER A 106 1.67 0.22 -1.66
C SER A 106 0.36 -0.30 -2.27
N GLY A 107 -0.66 -0.57 -1.44
CA GLY A 107 -2.00 -0.94 -1.91
C GLY A 107 -2.80 0.20 -2.56
N CYS A 108 -2.37 1.47 -2.44
CA CYS A 108 -3.04 2.61 -3.05
C CYS A 108 -2.91 2.55 -4.59
N PRO A 109 -4.01 2.76 -5.35
CA PRO A 109 -3.96 2.77 -6.82
C PRO A 109 -3.23 4.00 -7.38
N PHE A 110 -3.02 5.03 -6.56
CA PHE A 110 -2.44 6.31 -6.97
C PHE A 110 -0.95 6.45 -6.67
N MET A 111 -0.33 5.35 -6.26
CA MET A 111 1.11 5.25 -6.04
C MET A 111 1.67 4.16 -6.95
N THR A 112 2.83 4.42 -7.55
CA THR A 112 3.61 3.37 -8.20
C THR A 112 4.34 2.59 -7.12
N SER A 113 3.84 1.39 -6.82
CA SER A 113 4.42 0.47 -5.85
C SER A 113 5.57 -0.30 -6.47
N VAL A 114 6.70 -0.36 -5.75
CA VAL A 114 7.95 -0.98 -6.22
C VAL A 114 8.28 -2.21 -5.38
N GLY A 115 8.26 -3.38 -6.01
CA GLY A 115 8.76 -4.64 -5.46
C GLY A 115 10.28 -4.79 -5.61
N ALA A 116 10.79 -5.95 -5.21
CA ALA A 116 12.22 -6.26 -5.22
C ALA A 116 12.57 -7.49 -6.06
N THR A 117 13.66 -7.39 -6.80
CA THR A 117 14.36 -8.50 -7.46
C THR A 117 15.72 -8.75 -6.82
N THR A 118 16.31 -9.91 -7.11
CA THR A 118 17.69 -10.27 -6.75
C THR A 118 18.36 -11.04 -7.88
N GLY A 119 19.69 -11.08 -7.87
CA GLY A 119 20.50 -11.91 -8.77
C GLY A 119 20.65 -11.37 -10.19
N VAL A 120 21.51 -12.05 -10.96
CA VAL A 120 21.77 -11.83 -12.39
C VAL A 120 21.94 -13.21 -13.05
N THR A 121 21.02 -13.72 -13.85
CA THR A 121 19.72 -13.13 -14.26
C THR A 121 18.76 -12.93 -13.08
N GLU A 122 17.94 -11.88 -13.16
CA GLU A 122 17.03 -11.47 -12.08
C GLU A 122 15.93 -12.51 -11.78
N THR A 123 15.65 -12.72 -10.50
CA THR A 123 14.50 -13.46 -9.96
C THR A 123 13.80 -12.58 -8.91
N ALA A 124 12.56 -12.89 -8.56
CA ALA A 124 11.90 -12.24 -7.44
C ALA A 124 12.68 -12.44 -6.13
N ALA A 125 12.87 -11.36 -5.36
CA ALA A 125 13.39 -11.45 -4.01
C ALA A 125 12.29 -11.97 -3.07
N ASP A 126 12.64 -12.87 -2.15
CA ASP A 126 11.66 -13.58 -1.31
C ASP A 126 10.89 -12.66 -0.35
N PHE A 127 11.50 -11.56 0.08
CA PHE A 127 10.88 -10.52 0.90
C PHE A 127 10.04 -9.52 0.09
N SER A 128 9.98 -9.63 -1.23
CA SER A 128 9.25 -8.68 -2.06
C SER A 128 7.76 -8.66 -1.69
N SER A 129 7.29 -7.55 -1.15
CA SER A 129 5.89 -7.42 -0.76
C SER A 129 5.00 -7.27 -1.98
N GLY A 130 3.91 -8.05 -2.01
CA GLY A 130 2.88 -7.94 -3.04
C GLY A 130 1.63 -8.73 -2.67
N GLY A 131 0.56 -8.50 -3.42
CA GLY A 131 -0.74 -9.10 -3.14
C GLY A 131 -1.89 -8.27 -3.67
N PHE A 132 -3.04 -8.38 -3.01
CA PHE A 132 -4.30 -7.77 -3.45
C PHE A 132 -5.00 -7.03 -2.32
N SER A 133 -5.33 -5.75 -2.54
CA SER A 133 -5.95 -4.87 -1.54
C SER A 133 -7.34 -5.35 -1.10
N ASN A 134 -7.60 -5.30 0.21
CA ASN A 134 -8.96 -5.45 0.74
C ASN A 134 -9.72 -4.11 0.84
N PHE A 135 -9.05 -3.00 0.52
CA PHE A 135 -9.58 -1.64 0.66
C PHE A 135 -9.92 -1.00 -0.68
N PHE A 136 -8.96 -1.04 -1.62
CA PHE A 136 -9.10 -0.39 -2.91
C PHE A 136 -9.54 -1.40 -3.96
N GLY A 137 -10.58 -1.06 -4.72
CA GLY A 137 -10.99 -1.84 -5.88
C GLY A 137 -9.89 -1.86 -6.93
N ARG A 138 -9.89 -2.89 -7.78
CA ARG A 138 -8.94 -3.00 -8.90
C ARG A 138 -9.15 -1.84 -9.89
N PRO A 139 -8.14 -0.98 -10.09
CA PRO A 139 -8.25 0.11 -11.05
C PRO A 139 -8.27 -0.43 -12.49
N SER A 140 -8.88 0.34 -13.39
CA SER A 140 -9.09 -0.07 -14.79
C SER A 140 -7.79 -0.32 -15.54
N TYR A 141 -6.74 0.48 -15.27
CA TYR A 141 -5.45 0.37 -15.95
C TYR A 141 -4.77 -1.00 -15.74
N GLN A 142 -5.01 -1.70 -14.62
CA GLN A 142 -4.40 -3.01 -14.35
C GLN A 142 -5.36 -4.19 -14.55
N ALA A 143 -6.60 -3.94 -15.01
CA ALA A 143 -7.64 -4.96 -15.07
C ALA A 143 -7.26 -6.16 -15.95
N SER A 144 -6.68 -5.91 -17.13
CA SER A 144 -6.22 -6.95 -18.05
C SER A 144 -5.08 -7.77 -17.45
N ALA A 145 -4.02 -7.09 -16.98
CA ALA A 145 -2.84 -7.72 -16.40
C ALA A 145 -3.19 -8.63 -15.21
N VAL A 146 -4.01 -8.15 -14.28
CA VAL A 146 -4.46 -8.93 -13.13
C VAL A 146 -5.33 -10.12 -13.55
N SER A 147 -6.22 -9.96 -14.54
CA SER A 147 -7.08 -11.06 -14.99
C SER A 147 -6.27 -12.18 -15.65
N SER A 148 -5.24 -11.84 -16.42
CA SER A 148 -4.27 -12.79 -16.97
C SER A 148 -3.54 -13.54 -15.86
N TYR A 149 -3.06 -12.83 -14.84
CA TYR A 149 -2.38 -13.47 -13.70
C TYR A 149 -3.30 -14.43 -12.94
N LEU A 150 -4.52 -14.02 -12.60
CA LEU A 150 -5.49 -14.87 -11.90
C LEU A 150 -5.82 -16.14 -12.69
N THR A 151 -5.90 -16.03 -14.02
CA THR A 151 -6.07 -17.19 -14.92
C THR A 151 -4.86 -18.13 -14.85
N ALA A 152 -3.64 -17.59 -14.90
CA ALA A 152 -2.40 -18.37 -14.81
C ALA A 152 -2.11 -18.93 -13.40
N LEU A 153 -2.67 -18.33 -12.35
CA LEU A 153 -2.56 -18.76 -10.96
C LEU A 153 -3.46 -19.98 -10.66
N GLY A 154 -4.60 -20.08 -11.34
CA GLY A 154 -5.56 -21.17 -11.16
C GLY A 154 -6.13 -21.21 -9.74
N SER A 155 -6.11 -22.38 -9.11
CA SER A 155 -6.63 -22.59 -7.74
C SER A 155 -5.61 -22.30 -6.64
N THR A 156 -4.39 -21.90 -6.99
CA THR A 156 -3.34 -21.58 -6.01
C THR A 156 -3.82 -20.44 -5.10
N ASN A 157 -3.74 -20.66 -3.79
CA ASN A 157 -4.20 -19.71 -2.76
C ASN A 157 -5.69 -19.31 -2.85
N SER A 158 -6.54 -20.16 -3.45
CA SER A 158 -7.99 -19.91 -3.53
C SER A 158 -8.59 -19.60 -2.15
N GLY A 159 -9.44 -18.58 -2.09
CA GLY A 159 -10.10 -18.11 -0.87
C GLY A 159 -9.20 -17.36 0.12
N LYS A 160 -7.90 -17.19 -0.16
CA LYS A 160 -6.95 -16.54 0.77
C LYS A 160 -6.76 -15.04 0.52
N PHE A 161 -7.22 -14.51 -0.61
CA PHE A 161 -6.99 -13.11 -0.99
C PHE A 161 -8.15 -12.50 -1.79
N ASN A 162 -8.28 -11.17 -1.79
CA ASN A 162 -9.32 -10.46 -2.52
C ASN A 162 -8.97 -10.31 -4.01
N THR A 163 -9.48 -11.20 -4.86
CA THR A 163 -9.23 -11.18 -6.31
C THR A 163 -9.75 -9.92 -7.02
N SER A 164 -10.62 -9.14 -6.38
CA SER A 164 -11.21 -7.92 -6.95
C SER A 164 -10.48 -6.63 -6.52
N GLY A 165 -9.44 -6.75 -5.67
CA GLY A 165 -8.69 -5.61 -5.14
C GLY A 165 -7.61 -5.07 -6.08
N ARG A 166 -7.14 -3.85 -5.79
CA ARG A 166 -5.88 -3.32 -6.33
C ARG A 166 -4.76 -4.29 -5.97
N ALA A 167 -4.24 -4.94 -7.00
CA ALA A 167 -3.12 -5.85 -6.93
C ALA A 167 -1.79 -5.10 -7.12
N PHE A 168 -0.76 -5.41 -6.33
CA PHE A 168 0.54 -4.71 -6.26
C PHE A 168 1.70 -5.72 -6.07
N PRO A 169 2.96 -5.36 -6.35
CA PRO A 169 3.45 -4.05 -6.82
C PRO A 169 3.12 -3.77 -8.29
N ASP A 170 3.42 -2.56 -8.77
CA ASP A 170 3.28 -2.20 -10.19
C ASP A 170 4.53 -2.56 -10.99
N VAL A 171 5.71 -2.40 -10.39
CA VAL A 171 7.04 -2.62 -10.97
C VAL A 171 7.97 -3.18 -9.90
N SER A 172 9.21 -3.50 -10.26
CA SER A 172 10.26 -3.90 -9.33
C SER A 172 11.62 -3.33 -9.72
N ALA A 173 12.60 -3.45 -8.81
CA ALA A 173 14.01 -3.20 -9.08
C ALA A 173 14.87 -4.02 -8.11
N GLN A 174 16.18 -4.11 -8.38
CA GLN A 174 17.13 -4.80 -7.49
C GLN A 174 16.98 -4.32 -6.04
N GLY A 175 16.82 -5.29 -5.14
CA GLY A 175 16.57 -5.03 -3.72
C GLY A 175 17.52 -5.75 -2.78
N GLU A 176 18.47 -6.54 -3.28
CA GLU A 176 19.46 -7.27 -2.49
C GLU A 176 20.89 -6.87 -2.86
N ASN A 177 21.82 -7.10 -1.93
CA ASN A 177 23.25 -6.81 -2.11
C ASN A 177 23.51 -5.35 -2.53
N VAL A 178 22.70 -4.42 -2.02
CA VAL A 178 22.85 -2.99 -2.31
C VAL A 178 23.89 -2.42 -1.36
N GLU A 179 25.01 -1.96 -1.92
CA GLU A 179 26.09 -1.37 -1.15
C GLU A 179 25.72 0.06 -0.69
N ILE A 180 25.91 0.32 0.60
CA ILE A 180 25.74 1.64 1.22
C ILE A 180 26.94 1.98 2.10
N VAL A 181 27.12 3.27 2.36
CA VAL A 181 28.11 3.78 3.31
C VAL A 181 27.41 4.53 4.43
N VAL A 182 27.52 4.05 5.66
CA VAL A 182 26.93 4.68 6.85
C VAL A 182 28.01 4.84 7.90
N GLY A 183 28.22 6.08 8.38
CA GLY A 183 29.28 6.36 9.36
C GLY A 183 30.69 6.07 8.85
N GLY A 184 30.93 6.17 7.53
CA GLY A 184 32.21 5.85 6.89
C GLY A 184 32.49 4.34 6.76
N GLN A 185 31.54 3.47 7.09
CA GLN A 185 31.64 2.02 6.93
C GLN A 185 30.79 1.57 5.75
N THR A 186 31.37 0.73 4.90
CA THR A 186 30.66 0.08 3.78
C THR A 186 29.93 -1.16 4.26
N GLY A 187 28.69 -1.36 3.79
CA GLY A 187 27.91 -2.56 4.07
C GLY A 187 26.89 -2.84 2.99
N LEU A 188 26.41 -4.08 2.94
CA LEU A 188 25.32 -4.48 2.05
C LEU A 188 24.00 -4.47 2.82
N VAL A 189 22.95 -3.97 2.18
CA VAL A 189 21.58 -3.99 2.69
C VAL A 189 20.63 -4.62 1.67
N ALA A 190 19.45 -4.99 2.17
CA ALA A 190 18.37 -5.52 1.37
C ALA A 190 17.03 -4.88 1.76
N GLY A 191 16.11 -4.82 0.81
CA GLY A 191 14.74 -4.38 1.02
C GLY A 191 14.16 -3.64 -0.18
N THR A 192 12.83 -3.60 -0.28
CA THR A 192 12.12 -2.73 -1.24
C THR A 192 12.40 -1.24 -1.01
N SER A 193 12.88 -0.87 0.19
CA SER A 193 13.46 0.44 0.49
C SER A 193 14.69 0.77 -0.36
N CYS A 194 15.40 -0.23 -0.89
CA CYS A 194 16.48 -0.04 -1.85
C CYS A 194 15.94 0.01 -3.29
N SER A 195 14.99 -0.87 -3.63
CA SER A 195 14.37 -0.93 -4.96
C SER A 195 13.63 0.37 -5.32
N SER A 196 12.92 0.97 -4.36
CA SER A 196 12.11 2.18 -4.56
C SER A 196 12.94 3.38 -5.07
N PRO A 197 14.04 3.81 -4.41
CA PRO A 197 14.87 4.90 -4.91
C PRO A 197 15.63 4.54 -6.20
N ILE A 198 15.94 3.26 -6.45
CA ILE A 198 16.54 2.82 -7.74
C ILE A 198 15.56 3.08 -8.88
N PHE A 199 14.30 2.63 -8.76
CA PHE A 199 13.27 2.89 -9.77
C PHE A 199 12.99 4.40 -9.90
N ALA A 200 12.87 5.13 -8.79
CA ALA A 200 12.65 6.57 -8.82
C ALA A 200 13.78 7.32 -9.55
N SER A 201 15.04 6.89 -9.40
CA SER A 201 16.18 7.48 -10.10
C SER A 201 16.08 7.29 -11.61
N VAL A 202 15.63 6.13 -12.08
CA VAL A 202 15.37 5.89 -13.51
C VAL A 202 14.31 6.86 -14.04
N ILE A 203 13.20 7.03 -13.32
CA ILE A 203 12.13 7.96 -13.71
C ILE A 203 12.63 9.42 -13.71
N SER A 204 13.45 9.80 -12.73
CA SER A 204 14.06 11.13 -12.67
C SER A 204 14.94 11.42 -13.90
N LEU A 205 15.73 10.43 -14.34
CA LEU A 205 16.56 10.55 -15.55
C LEU A 205 15.72 10.66 -16.83
N LEU A 206 14.58 9.97 -16.89
CA LEU A 206 13.64 10.11 -18.00
C LEU A 206 13.00 11.50 -18.02
N ASN A 207 12.56 11.99 -16.87
CA ASN A 207 11.97 13.34 -16.74
C ASN A 207 12.97 14.43 -17.12
N ASP A 208 14.23 14.31 -16.72
CA ASP A 208 15.30 15.24 -17.12
C ASP A 208 15.45 15.33 -18.64
N GLN A 209 15.46 14.18 -19.33
CA GLN A 209 15.54 14.14 -20.79
C GLN A 209 14.27 14.63 -21.48
N LEU A 210 13.08 14.33 -20.92
CA LEU A 210 11.82 14.86 -21.42
C LEU A 210 11.80 16.39 -21.35
N LEU A 211 12.17 16.96 -20.19
CA LEU A 211 12.23 18.41 -19.99
C LEU A 211 13.23 19.07 -20.92
N THR A 212 14.41 18.46 -21.10
CA THR A 212 15.43 18.93 -22.07
C THR A 212 14.90 18.92 -23.50
N ALA A 213 14.05 17.95 -23.85
CA ALA A 213 13.38 17.86 -25.15
C ALA A 213 12.11 18.73 -25.26
N GLY A 214 11.82 19.59 -24.27
CA GLY A 214 10.62 20.44 -24.25
C GLY A 214 9.31 19.68 -24.01
N LYS A 215 9.38 18.47 -23.44
CA LYS A 215 8.23 17.61 -23.10
C LYS A 215 7.90 17.70 -21.61
N SER A 216 6.64 17.41 -21.27
CA SER A 216 6.18 17.32 -19.88
C SER A 216 6.76 16.09 -19.16
N PRO A 217 6.95 16.14 -17.83
CA PRO A 217 7.37 14.97 -17.06
C PRO A 217 6.23 13.95 -16.95
N LEU A 218 6.59 12.71 -16.62
CA LEU A 218 5.70 11.54 -16.71
C LEU A 218 4.51 11.55 -15.74
N GLY A 219 4.61 12.27 -14.62
CA GLY A 219 3.51 12.38 -13.64
C GLY A 219 3.07 11.02 -13.08
N PHE A 220 1.76 10.76 -13.06
CA PHE A 220 1.21 9.49 -12.59
C PHE A 220 1.52 8.34 -13.58
N LEU A 221 2.45 7.45 -13.18
CA LEU A 221 3.04 6.46 -14.08
C LEU A 221 2.15 5.26 -14.39
N ASN A 222 1.27 4.85 -13.47
CA ASN A 222 0.62 3.53 -13.57
C ASN A 222 -0.14 3.32 -14.89
N PRO A 223 -0.98 4.26 -15.39
CA PRO A 223 -1.64 4.08 -16.68
C PRO A 223 -0.68 3.89 -17.85
N PHE A 224 0.45 4.61 -17.85
CA PHE A 224 1.50 4.44 -18.87
C PHE A 224 2.20 3.08 -18.73
N LEU A 225 2.59 2.69 -17.52
CA LEU A 225 3.30 1.43 -17.27
C LEU A 225 2.49 0.21 -17.70
N TYR A 226 1.17 0.21 -17.46
CA TYR A 226 0.27 -0.86 -17.87
C TYR A 226 -0.16 -0.79 -19.36
N SER A 227 0.28 0.22 -20.12
CA SER A 227 0.10 0.26 -21.58
C SER A 227 1.03 -0.72 -22.30
N SER A 228 0.73 -1.01 -23.57
CA SER A 228 1.60 -1.89 -24.39
C SER A 228 3.04 -1.37 -24.49
N ALA A 229 3.23 -0.05 -24.60
CA ALA A 229 4.55 0.57 -24.66
C ALA A 229 5.29 0.49 -23.31
N GLY A 230 4.58 0.73 -22.20
CA GLY A 230 5.13 0.63 -20.86
C GLY A 230 5.58 -0.79 -20.52
N VAL A 231 4.71 -1.78 -20.76
CA VAL A 231 5.02 -3.20 -20.53
C VAL A 231 6.21 -3.66 -21.35
N ALA A 232 6.26 -3.30 -22.65
CA ALA A 232 7.38 -3.66 -23.52
C ALA A 232 8.72 -3.05 -23.08
N ALA A 233 8.67 -1.97 -22.30
CA ALA A 233 9.84 -1.24 -21.79
C ALA A 233 10.37 -1.75 -20.44
N LEU A 234 9.78 -2.81 -19.89
CA LEU A 234 10.24 -3.46 -18.66
C LEU A 234 10.84 -4.84 -18.97
N ASN A 235 11.66 -5.37 -18.06
CA ASN A 235 12.14 -6.75 -18.13
C ASN A 235 11.25 -7.61 -17.22
N ASP A 236 10.53 -8.56 -17.83
CA ASP A 236 9.62 -9.47 -17.13
C ASP A 236 10.38 -10.46 -16.22
N ILE A 237 9.92 -10.59 -14.98
CA ILE A 237 10.53 -11.46 -13.97
C ILE A 237 9.58 -12.64 -13.74
N THR A 238 10.02 -13.83 -14.13
CA THR A 238 9.12 -14.99 -14.23
C THR A 238 9.44 -16.11 -13.26
N THR A 239 10.37 -15.87 -12.34
CA THR A 239 10.86 -16.87 -11.38
C THR A 239 10.93 -16.29 -9.96
N GLY A 240 10.85 -17.18 -8.97
CA GLY A 240 10.76 -16.81 -7.55
C GLY A 240 9.33 -16.63 -7.05
N SER A 241 9.21 -16.24 -5.78
CA SER A 241 7.94 -16.06 -5.06
C SER A 241 8.15 -15.17 -3.83
N ASN A 242 7.08 -14.69 -3.21
CA ASN A 242 7.14 -13.96 -1.94
C ASN A 242 6.57 -14.73 -0.74
N PRO A 243 7.27 -15.76 -0.24
CA PRO A 243 6.79 -16.53 0.91
C PRO A 243 6.64 -15.65 2.16
N GLY A 244 5.65 -15.99 2.97
CA GLY A 244 5.34 -15.25 4.20
C GLY A 244 4.25 -15.93 5.01
N CYS A 245 4.26 -15.73 6.33
CA CYS A 245 3.29 -16.34 7.27
C CYS A 245 3.14 -17.86 7.08
N ASN A 246 4.25 -18.57 6.90
CA ASN A 246 4.30 -20.02 6.62
C ASN A 246 3.55 -20.45 5.33
N THR A 247 3.45 -19.56 4.35
CA THR A 247 2.91 -19.86 3.01
C THR A 247 3.97 -19.63 1.93
N ASN A 248 3.78 -20.26 0.77
CA ASN A 248 4.61 -20.01 -0.42
C ASN A 248 4.33 -18.65 -1.08
N GLY A 249 3.44 -17.83 -0.50
CA GLY A 249 3.04 -16.55 -1.07
C GLY A 249 2.47 -16.70 -2.47
N PHE A 250 2.75 -15.71 -3.31
CA PHE A 250 2.44 -15.72 -4.72
C PHE A 250 3.69 -16.09 -5.54
N PRO A 251 3.56 -16.93 -6.58
CA PRO A 251 4.64 -17.16 -7.53
C PRO A 251 4.72 -16.02 -8.55
N ALA A 252 5.95 -15.66 -8.92
CA ALA A 252 6.22 -14.85 -10.11
C ALA A 252 5.87 -15.68 -11.37
N LYS A 253 5.32 -15.02 -12.39
CA LYS A 253 4.81 -15.65 -13.62
C LYS A 253 4.95 -14.68 -14.77
N THR A 254 4.95 -15.19 -16.00
CA THR A 254 4.95 -14.34 -17.21
C THR A 254 3.89 -13.25 -17.17
N GLY A 255 4.31 -12.02 -17.45
CA GLY A 255 3.48 -10.83 -17.39
C GLY A 255 3.49 -10.18 -16.00
N TRP A 256 2.40 -9.50 -15.66
CA TRP A 256 2.29 -8.93 -14.31
C TRP A 256 2.08 -10.03 -13.27
N ASP A 257 2.78 -9.91 -12.13
CA ASP A 257 2.53 -10.74 -10.95
C ASP A 257 2.57 -9.92 -9.63
N PRO A 258 1.95 -10.41 -8.55
CA PRO A 258 1.95 -9.77 -7.24
C PRO A 258 3.23 -10.04 -6.44
N VAL A 259 4.39 -10.08 -7.10
CA VAL A 259 5.71 -10.20 -6.50
C VAL A 259 6.65 -9.14 -7.08
N THR A 260 6.72 -9.05 -8.40
CA THR A 260 7.61 -8.19 -9.17
C THR A 260 6.89 -7.20 -10.08
N GLY A 261 5.55 -7.22 -10.08
CA GLY A 261 4.73 -6.32 -10.87
C GLY A 261 4.92 -6.60 -12.35
N LEU A 262 5.05 -5.53 -13.15
CA LEU A 262 5.36 -5.61 -14.57
C LEU A 262 6.85 -5.86 -14.85
N GLY A 263 7.68 -5.98 -13.81
CA GLY A 263 9.11 -6.24 -13.91
C GLY A 263 10.02 -5.02 -13.67
N THR A 264 11.28 -5.14 -14.08
CA THR A 264 12.34 -4.16 -13.80
C THR A 264 12.55 -3.15 -14.93
N PRO A 265 12.97 -1.91 -14.65
CA PRO A 265 13.08 -0.87 -15.68
C PRO A 265 14.20 -1.15 -16.69
N ASN A 266 13.87 -1.19 -17.98
CA ASN A 266 14.86 -1.14 -19.04
C ASN A 266 14.99 0.29 -19.56
N PHE A 267 16.03 1.00 -19.13
CA PHE A 267 16.17 2.44 -19.42
C PHE A 267 16.11 2.79 -20.91
N ALA A 268 16.81 2.02 -21.75
CA ALA A 268 16.85 2.27 -23.19
C ALA A 268 15.46 2.10 -23.83
N LYS A 269 14.71 1.07 -23.43
CA LYS A 269 13.35 0.86 -23.92
C LYS A 269 12.36 1.88 -23.36
N LEU A 270 12.52 2.27 -22.09
CA LEU A 270 11.68 3.30 -21.46
C LEU A 270 11.84 4.64 -22.17
N LYS A 271 13.07 5.04 -22.51
CA LYS A 271 13.32 6.24 -23.33
C LYS A 271 12.52 6.22 -24.64
N ALA A 272 12.64 5.12 -25.40
CA ALA A 272 11.90 4.97 -26.65
C ALA A 272 10.37 5.01 -26.41
N ALA A 273 9.89 4.36 -25.35
CA ALA A 273 8.46 4.31 -25.01
C ALA A 273 7.86 5.67 -24.64
N VAL A 274 8.66 6.59 -24.08
CA VAL A 274 8.24 7.97 -23.78
C VAL A 274 8.53 8.95 -24.93
N GLY A 275 9.01 8.43 -26.07
CA GLY A 275 9.29 9.19 -27.28
C GLY A 275 10.55 10.06 -27.19
N LEU A 276 11.60 9.57 -26.52
CA LEU A 276 12.96 10.11 -26.51
C LEU A 276 13.92 9.29 -27.37
#